data_AF-A0A7J9YAA1-F1
#
_entry.id   AF-A0A7J9YAA1-F1
#
_cell.length_a   1.000
_cell.length_b   1.000
_cell.length_c   1.000
_cell.angle_alpha   90.00
_cell.angle_beta   90.00
_cell.angle_gamma   90.00
#
_symmetry.space_group_name_H-M   'P 1'
#
loop_
_entity.id
_entity.type
_entity.pdbx_description
1 polymer ?
#
loop_
_entity_poly.entity_id
_entity_poly.type
_entity_poly.pdbx_seq_one_letter_code
_entity_poly.pdbx_strand_id
1 'polypeptide(L)'
;MAKTTKSIAPTENAATSRPELPGSTLVWVLLAGATVWFAARLWAVRGTLAALAEEVGVSQSAITGLVTFALPTMIAAALVVGASVGLALRVWAPLAVARDPRVSMRLVVGAAAGLVAAGVTGAALLVSGHPTVAVWGVASAAALGGLISAGAPRVLAAGLAGALAVAVLQFLFSLPAVISPVRGLLDGSGTGPEVADAYRQMAMITGGLSGVAAGVLAYLVLRRLRVVGLGGHIAAGGAAGAFLLISEVVSRITLPILIDRVGGLAPGDVLVLQMLATARLNEGLMLFFAGAVTALILLGRSKPKRQLTTFTPRTPPEQAKPD
;
A
#
# COMPACT_ATOMS: atom_id res chain seq x y z
N MET A 1 -4.09 9.36 -65.86
CA MET A 1 -3.77 9.69 -64.45
C MET A 1 -4.99 9.37 -63.59
N ALA A 2 -4.97 8.24 -62.87
CA ALA A 2 -6.02 7.88 -61.92
C ALA A 2 -5.34 7.63 -60.55
N LYS A 3 -5.65 8.47 -59.57
CA LYS A 3 -5.13 8.39 -58.20
C LYS A 3 -5.90 7.28 -57.48
N THR A 4 -5.27 6.13 -57.30
CA THR A 4 -5.80 5.05 -56.46
C THR A 4 -5.65 5.45 -54.99
N THR A 5 -6.70 6.02 -54.41
CA THR A 5 -6.78 6.31 -52.99
C THR A 5 -6.86 5.01 -52.22
N LYS A 6 -5.74 4.57 -51.65
CA LYS A 6 -5.66 3.40 -50.77
C LYS A 6 -6.41 3.74 -49.48
N SER A 7 -7.67 3.32 -49.41
CA SER A 7 -8.50 3.38 -48.20
C SER A 7 -7.78 2.61 -47.09
N ILE A 8 -7.28 3.33 -46.10
CA ILE A 8 -6.77 2.74 -44.86
C ILE A 8 -8.00 2.33 -44.08
N ALA A 9 -8.40 1.06 -44.24
CA ALA A 9 -9.39 0.46 -43.36
C ALA A 9 -8.92 0.67 -41.91
N PRO A 10 -9.78 1.18 -41.01
CA PRO A 10 -9.44 1.25 -39.61
C PRO A 10 -9.16 -0.17 -39.15
N THR A 11 -7.98 -0.39 -38.55
CA THR A 11 -7.59 -1.65 -37.94
C THR A 11 -8.59 -1.99 -36.84
N GLU A 12 -9.63 -2.73 -37.21
CA GLU A 12 -10.58 -3.43 -36.37
C GLU A 12 -9.86 -4.61 -35.68
N ASN A 13 -8.85 -4.28 -34.88
CA ASN A 13 -8.14 -5.21 -33.99
C ASN A 13 -8.02 -4.60 -32.58
N ALA A 14 -8.97 -3.74 -32.20
CA ALA A 14 -9.32 -3.50 -30.81
C ALA A 14 -10.28 -4.61 -30.31
N ALA A 15 -10.02 -5.85 -30.74
CA ALA A 15 -10.71 -7.03 -30.25
C ALA A 15 -10.50 -7.12 -28.73
N THR A 16 -11.50 -6.63 -27.99
CA THR A 16 -11.97 -7.17 -26.71
C THR A 16 -10.89 -7.82 -25.84
N SER A 17 -9.87 -7.06 -25.44
CA SER A 17 -8.96 -7.49 -24.39
C SER A 17 -9.72 -7.47 -23.07
N ARG A 18 -10.45 -8.56 -22.81
CA ARG A 18 -11.18 -8.79 -21.56
C ARG A 18 -10.20 -8.57 -20.42
N PRO A 19 -10.54 -7.79 -19.39
CA PRO A 19 -9.71 -7.72 -18.20
C PRO A 19 -9.79 -9.10 -17.52
N GLU A 20 -8.85 -10.01 -17.81
CA GLU A 20 -8.81 -11.29 -17.09
C GLU A 20 -8.49 -10.98 -15.64
N LEU A 21 -9.29 -11.54 -14.73
CA LEU A 21 -9.11 -11.34 -13.30
C LEU A 21 -7.82 -12.02 -12.81
N PRO A 22 -7.21 -11.55 -11.70
CA PRO A 22 -6.14 -12.30 -11.07
C PRO A 22 -6.63 -13.70 -10.67
N GLY A 23 -5.74 -14.69 -10.72
CA GLY A 23 -6.08 -16.08 -10.38
C GLY A 23 -6.54 -16.21 -8.93
N SER A 24 -7.54 -17.08 -8.69
CA SER A 24 -8.16 -17.29 -7.37
C SER A 24 -7.15 -17.63 -6.27
N THR A 25 -6.11 -18.42 -6.59
CA THR A 25 -5.04 -18.77 -5.64
C THR A 25 -4.29 -17.55 -5.11
N LEU A 26 -3.96 -16.59 -5.98
CA LEU A 26 -3.27 -15.36 -5.57
C LEU A 26 -4.16 -14.56 -4.63
N VAL A 27 -5.44 -14.44 -4.95
CA VAL A 27 -6.43 -13.72 -4.13
C VAL A 27 -6.57 -14.34 -2.75
N TRP A 28 -6.62 -15.68 -2.66
CA TRP A 28 -6.61 -16.39 -1.38
C TRP A 28 -5.37 -16.10 -0.56
N VAL A 29 -4.18 -16.15 -1.17
CA VAL A 29 -2.91 -15.84 -0.49
C VAL A 29 -2.89 -14.40 0.02
N LEU A 30 -3.35 -13.44 -0.77
CA LEU A 30 -3.42 -12.03 -0.39
C LEU A 30 -4.39 -11.81 0.77
N LEU A 31 -5.58 -12.40 0.70
CA LEU A 31 -6.60 -12.30 1.75
C LEU A 31 -6.09 -12.94 3.05
N ALA A 32 -5.58 -14.17 2.99
CA ALA A 32 -5.03 -14.85 4.15
C ALA A 32 -3.87 -14.07 4.77
N GLY A 33 -2.94 -13.57 3.94
CA GLY A 33 -1.83 -12.75 4.41
C GLY A 33 -2.29 -11.46 5.10
N ALA A 34 -3.27 -10.78 4.53
CA ALA A 34 -3.84 -9.56 5.13
C ALA A 34 -4.53 -9.85 6.47
N THR A 35 -5.34 -10.92 6.53
CA THR A 35 -6.03 -11.33 7.76
C THR A 35 -5.04 -11.77 8.85
N VAL A 36 -4.02 -12.56 8.49
CA VAL A 36 -2.96 -12.98 9.42
C VAL A 36 -2.21 -11.77 9.96
N TRP A 37 -1.85 -10.82 9.09
CA TRP A 37 -1.17 -9.60 9.51
C TRP A 37 -2.04 -8.76 10.46
N PHE A 38 -3.32 -8.57 10.15
CA PHE A 38 -4.24 -7.85 11.04
C PHE A 38 -4.41 -8.57 12.39
N ALA A 39 -4.58 -9.89 12.38
CA ALA A 39 -4.68 -10.70 13.59
C ALA A 39 -3.39 -10.61 14.44
N ALA A 40 -2.21 -10.64 13.81
CA ALA A 40 -0.94 -10.47 14.48
C ALA A 40 -0.82 -9.07 15.13
N ARG A 41 -1.30 -8.01 14.46
CA ARG A 41 -1.36 -6.66 15.05
C ARG A 41 -2.31 -6.59 16.23
N LEU A 42 -3.49 -7.18 16.12
CA LEU A 42 -4.45 -7.23 17.23
C LEU A 42 -3.87 -7.98 18.44
N TRP A 43 -3.20 -9.11 18.20
CA TRP A 43 -2.57 -9.91 19.23
C TRP A 43 -1.40 -9.18 19.91
N ALA A 44 -0.50 -8.58 19.13
CA ALA A 44 0.61 -7.79 19.65
C ALA A 44 0.13 -6.68 20.61
N VAL A 45 -1.01 -6.06 20.28
CA VAL A 45 -1.55 -4.95 21.05
C VAL A 45 -2.21 -5.41 22.34
N ARG A 46 -2.94 -6.54 22.30
CA ARG A 46 -3.42 -7.19 23.51
C ARG A 46 -2.25 -7.52 24.46
N GLY A 47 -1.15 -8.04 23.94
CA GLY A 47 0.06 -8.33 24.72
C GLY A 47 0.63 -7.08 25.40
N THR A 48 0.76 -5.98 24.65
CA THR A 48 1.26 -4.71 25.23
C THR A 48 0.33 -4.14 26.30
N LEU A 49 -0.99 -4.21 26.09
CA LEU A 49 -1.96 -3.72 27.08
C LEU A 49 -1.96 -4.56 28.35
N ALA A 50 -1.82 -5.88 28.24
CA ALA A 50 -1.74 -6.78 29.39
C ALA A 50 -0.48 -6.51 30.22
N ALA A 51 0.68 -6.36 29.57
CA ALA A 51 1.93 -6.04 30.26
C ALA A 51 1.87 -4.68 30.99
N LEU A 52 1.29 -3.66 30.35
CA LEU A 52 1.14 -2.32 30.94
C LEU A 52 0.14 -2.29 32.10
N ALA A 53 -0.84 -3.20 32.12
CA ALA A 53 -1.80 -3.32 33.21
C ALA A 53 -1.20 -3.95 34.47
N GLU A 54 -0.15 -4.77 34.34
CA GLU A 54 0.55 -5.38 35.47
C GLU A 54 1.57 -4.43 36.12
N GLU A 55 2.17 -3.51 35.34
CA GLU A 55 3.35 -2.75 35.77
C GLU A 55 3.04 -1.39 36.43
N VAL A 56 1.92 -0.73 36.08
CA VAL A 56 1.57 0.60 36.60
C VAL A 56 0.05 0.75 36.72
N GLY A 57 -0.44 1.29 37.86
CA GLY A 57 -1.83 1.69 38.04
C GLY A 57 -2.34 2.51 36.84
N VAL A 58 -3.25 1.91 36.09
CA VAL A 58 -3.59 2.25 34.69
C VAL A 58 -4.41 3.54 34.60
N SER A 59 -4.01 4.44 33.69
CA SER A 59 -4.97 5.09 32.77
C SER A 59 -4.28 5.75 31.57
N GLN A 60 -3.36 6.70 31.75
CA GLN A 60 -2.89 7.54 30.63
C GLN A 60 -1.71 6.96 29.82
N SER A 61 -0.74 6.29 30.46
CA SER A 61 0.45 5.76 29.77
C SER A 61 0.11 4.59 28.84
N ALA A 62 -0.78 3.68 29.27
CA ALA A 62 -1.25 2.55 28.46
C ALA A 62 -2.04 3.00 27.23
N ILE A 63 -2.85 4.03 27.39
CA ILE A 63 -3.63 4.63 26.30
C ILE A 63 -2.71 5.39 25.34
N THR A 64 -1.71 6.10 25.87
CA THR A 64 -0.69 6.75 25.04
C THR A 64 0.08 5.71 24.23
N GLY A 65 0.47 4.57 24.82
CA GLY A 65 1.11 3.47 24.09
C GLY A 65 0.23 2.89 22.97
N LEU A 66 -1.06 2.68 23.25
CA LEU A 66 -2.05 2.21 22.28
C LEU A 66 -2.26 3.20 21.12
N VAL A 67 -2.43 4.48 21.44
CA VAL A 67 -2.61 5.58 20.48
C VAL A 67 -1.35 5.78 19.63
N THR A 68 -0.19 5.68 20.25
CA THR A 68 1.10 6.03 19.63
C THR A 68 1.57 4.94 18.68
N PHE A 69 1.57 3.68 19.11
CA PHE A 69 2.27 2.61 18.39
C PHE A 69 1.35 1.59 17.73
N ALA A 70 0.19 1.33 18.32
CA ALA A 70 -0.69 0.25 17.88
C ALA A 70 -1.67 0.72 16.79
N LEU A 71 -2.44 1.77 17.08
CA LEU A 71 -3.63 2.12 16.31
C LEU A 71 -3.33 2.46 14.83
N PRO A 72 -2.30 3.25 14.48
CA PRO A 72 -2.01 3.55 13.08
C PRO A 72 -1.65 2.30 12.26
N THR A 73 -0.94 1.34 12.86
CA THR A 73 -0.62 0.08 12.19
C THR A 73 -1.83 -0.84 12.04
N MET A 74 -2.78 -0.80 12.98
CA MET A 74 -4.07 -1.50 12.84
C MET A 74 -4.92 -0.90 11.72
N ILE A 75 -4.98 0.43 11.63
CA ILE A 75 -5.69 1.16 10.57
C ILE A 75 -5.11 0.77 9.21
N ALA A 76 -3.79 0.75 9.06
CA ALA A 76 -3.13 0.30 7.83
C ALA A 76 -3.45 -1.17 7.49
N ALA A 77 -3.38 -2.06 8.48
CA ALA A 77 -3.71 -3.48 8.27
C ALA A 77 -5.18 -3.69 7.88
N ALA A 78 -6.10 -2.97 8.53
CA ALA A 78 -7.53 -3.04 8.21
C ALA A 78 -7.84 -2.51 6.80
N LEU A 79 -7.16 -1.45 6.37
CA LEU A 79 -7.24 -0.93 5.00
C LEU A 79 -6.85 -2.01 3.97
N VAL A 80 -5.76 -2.76 4.23
CA VAL A 80 -5.29 -3.86 3.37
C VAL A 80 -6.24 -5.05 3.42
N VAL A 81 -6.82 -5.39 4.57
CA VAL A 81 -7.87 -6.40 4.70
C VAL A 81 -9.09 -6.02 3.86
N GLY A 82 -9.59 -4.79 3.99
CA GLY A 82 -10.74 -4.30 3.22
C GLY A 82 -10.50 -4.38 1.71
N ALA A 83 -9.33 -3.95 1.26
CA ALA A 83 -8.94 -4.04 -0.14
C ALA A 83 -8.83 -5.49 -0.65
N SER A 84 -8.35 -6.40 0.20
CA SER A 84 -8.25 -7.83 -0.12
C SER A 84 -9.62 -8.51 -0.17
N VAL A 85 -10.52 -8.19 0.77
CA VAL A 85 -11.92 -8.67 0.77
C VAL A 85 -12.65 -8.17 -0.48
N GLY A 86 -12.47 -6.91 -0.84
CA GLY A 86 -13.06 -6.34 -2.06
C GLY A 86 -12.52 -7.00 -3.33
N LEU A 87 -11.21 -7.27 -3.40
CA LEU A 87 -10.63 -8.03 -4.50
C LEU A 87 -11.20 -9.46 -4.55
N ALA A 88 -11.33 -10.12 -3.40
CA ALA A 88 -11.85 -11.47 -3.29
C ALA A 88 -13.30 -11.58 -3.74
N LEU A 89 -14.16 -10.69 -3.26
CA LEU A 89 -15.55 -10.62 -3.70
C LEU A 89 -15.66 -10.36 -5.20
N ARG A 90 -14.79 -9.53 -5.79
CA ARG A 90 -14.81 -9.31 -7.25
C ARG A 90 -14.40 -10.54 -8.07
N VAL A 91 -13.52 -11.38 -7.53
CA VAL A 91 -13.06 -12.60 -8.21
C VAL A 91 -14.04 -13.77 -8.00
N TRP A 92 -14.70 -13.83 -6.85
CA TRP A 92 -15.62 -14.92 -6.49
C TRP A 92 -17.10 -14.57 -6.68
N ALA A 93 -17.45 -13.31 -6.95
CA ALA A 93 -18.83 -12.92 -7.23
C ALA A 93 -19.39 -13.68 -8.45
N PRO A 94 -20.69 -14.01 -8.43
CA PRO A 94 -21.34 -14.65 -9.56
C PRO A 94 -21.12 -13.84 -10.84
N LEU A 95 -20.92 -14.55 -11.95
CA LEU A 95 -20.51 -13.99 -13.24
C LEU A 95 -21.39 -12.82 -13.71
N ALA A 96 -22.66 -12.74 -13.31
CA ALA A 96 -23.55 -11.62 -13.64
C ALA A 96 -23.09 -10.28 -13.02
N VAL A 97 -22.59 -10.30 -11.78
CA VAL A 97 -22.10 -9.12 -11.05
C VAL A 97 -20.66 -8.78 -11.42
N ALA A 98 -19.84 -9.82 -11.63
CA ALA A 98 -18.44 -9.65 -12.03
C ALA A 98 -18.28 -9.18 -13.49
N ARG A 99 -19.27 -9.45 -14.36
CA ARG A 99 -19.25 -9.07 -15.79
C ARG A 99 -19.83 -7.70 -16.09
N ASP A 100 -20.50 -7.03 -15.16
CA ASP A 100 -21.04 -5.69 -15.43
C ASP A 100 -19.88 -4.66 -15.43
N PRO A 101 -19.54 -4.06 -16.59
CA PRO A 101 -18.42 -3.12 -16.69
C PRO A 101 -18.70 -1.78 -15.99
N ARG A 102 -19.93 -1.56 -15.51
CA ARG A 102 -20.33 -0.27 -14.91
C ARG A 102 -19.52 0.05 -13.67
N VAL A 103 -18.94 1.25 -13.66
CA VAL A 103 -18.19 1.81 -12.52
C VAL A 103 -19.04 1.82 -11.24
N SER A 104 -20.35 2.09 -11.36
CA SER A 104 -21.29 2.05 -10.24
C SER A 104 -21.33 0.68 -9.56
N MET A 105 -21.38 -0.41 -10.32
CA MET A 105 -21.41 -1.76 -9.75
C MET A 105 -20.10 -2.11 -9.03
N ARG A 106 -18.96 -1.65 -9.57
CA ARG A 106 -17.64 -1.84 -8.92
C ARG A 106 -17.55 -1.10 -7.59
N LEU A 107 -18.13 0.10 -7.50
CA LEU A 107 -18.21 0.87 -6.26
C LEU A 107 -19.17 0.21 -5.27
N VAL A 108 -20.32 -0.30 -5.71
CA VAL A 108 -21.27 -1.00 -4.85
C VAL A 108 -20.64 -2.27 -4.26
N VAL A 109 -19.98 -3.09 -5.09
CA VAL A 109 -19.28 -4.29 -4.62
C VAL A 109 -18.13 -3.92 -3.67
N GLY A 110 -17.35 -2.89 -4.00
CA GLY A 110 -16.29 -2.38 -3.12
C GLY A 110 -16.82 -1.85 -1.79
N ALA A 111 -17.94 -1.12 -1.79
CA ALA A 111 -18.60 -0.61 -0.60
C ALA A 111 -19.14 -1.76 0.27
N ALA A 112 -19.83 -2.74 -0.33
CA ALA A 112 -20.32 -3.92 0.37
C ALA A 112 -19.16 -4.72 1.00
N ALA A 113 -18.08 -4.94 0.24
CA ALA A 113 -16.86 -5.57 0.74
C ALA A 113 -16.24 -4.80 1.91
N GLY A 114 -16.20 -3.48 1.78
CA GLY A 114 -15.73 -2.57 2.81
C GLY A 114 -16.55 -2.67 4.08
N LEU A 115 -17.88 -2.73 3.98
CA LEU A 115 -18.78 -2.91 5.13
C LEU A 115 -18.58 -4.26 5.81
N VAL A 116 -18.40 -5.34 5.05
CA VAL A 116 -18.08 -6.67 5.63
C VAL A 116 -16.75 -6.63 6.37
N ALA A 117 -15.71 -6.09 5.75
CA ALA A 117 -14.40 -5.97 6.38
C ALA A 117 -14.43 -5.06 7.61
N ALA A 118 -15.19 -3.96 7.55
CA ALA A 118 -15.43 -3.05 8.67
C ALA A 118 -16.15 -3.74 9.82
N GLY A 119 -17.18 -4.54 9.52
CA GLY A 119 -17.89 -5.34 10.51
C GLY A 119 -16.98 -6.35 11.21
N VAL A 120 -16.18 -7.09 10.45
CA VAL A 120 -15.25 -8.11 11.00
C VAL A 120 -14.14 -7.47 11.82
N THR A 121 -13.45 -6.47 11.29
CA THR A 121 -12.34 -5.79 11.99
C THR A 121 -12.85 -5.01 13.20
N GLY A 122 -13.98 -4.31 13.07
CA GLY A 122 -14.62 -3.59 14.17
C GLY A 122 -15.11 -4.53 15.28
N ALA A 123 -15.79 -5.62 14.94
CA ALA A 123 -16.22 -6.63 15.90
C ALA A 123 -15.02 -7.27 16.62
N ALA A 124 -13.92 -7.55 15.91
CA ALA A 124 -12.71 -8.08 16.52
C ALA A 124 -12.13 -7.11 17.58
N LEU A 125 -12.15 -5.80 17.33
CA LEU A 125 -11.73 -4.80 18.31
C LEU A 125 -12.71 -4.68 19.48
N LEU A 126 -14.02 -4.71 19.22
CA LEU A 126 -15.06 -4.65 20.27
C LEU A 126 -14.95 -5.83 21.25
N VAL A 127 -14.83 -7.06 20.73
CA VAL A 127 -14.62 -8.28 21.53
C VAL A 127 -13.28 -8.23 22.27
N SER A 128 -12.31 -7.44 21.76
CA SER A 128 -11.03 -7.20 22.42
C SER A 128 -11.05 -6.07 23.45
N GLY A 129 -12.21 -5.49 23.78
CA GLY A 129 -12.33 -4.41 24.78
C GLY A 129 -11.66 -3.09 24.37
N HIS A 130 -11.40 -2.88 23.08
CA HIS A 130 -10.76 -1.65 22.61
C HIS A 130 -11.77 -0.48 22.60
N PRO A 131 -11.30 0.77 22.76
CA PRO A 131 -12.19 1.93 22.79
C PRO A 131 -12.98 2.07 21.49
N THR A 132 -14.25 2.46 21.59
CA THR A 132 -15.16 2.56 20.44
C THR A 132 -14.65 3.49 19.34
N VAL A 133 -13.88 4.54 19.68
CA VAL A 133 -13.24 5.41 18.68
C VAL A 133 -12.21 4.65 17.84
N ALA A 134 -11.42 3.76 18.44
CA ALA A 134 -10.50 2.90 17.71
C ALA A 134 -11.23 1.92 16.80
N VAL A 135 -12.36 1.37 17.27
CA VAL A 135 -13.25 0.51 16.46
C VAL A 135 -13.70 1.26 15.21
N TRP A 136 -14.20 2.50 15.35
CA TRP A 136 -14.63 3.31 14.22
C TRP A 136 -13.48 3.63 13.27
N GLY A 137 -12.31 4.04 13.76
CA GLY A 137 -11.15 4.34 12.90
C GLY A 137 -10.70 3.13 12.07
N VAL A 138 -10.63 1.95 12.71
CA VAL A 138 -10.24 0.70 12.04
C VAL A 138 -11.32 0.23 11.06
N ALA A 139 -12.60 0.32 11.44
CA ALA A 139 -13.73 -0.03 10.59
C ALA A 139 -13.81 0.88 9.34
N SER A 140 -13.65 2.20 9.53
CA SER A 140 -13.60 3.16 8.42
C SER A 140 -12.43 2.89 7.48
N ALA A 141 -11.26 2.51 8.00
CA ALA A 141 -10.13 2.12 7.18
C ALA A 141 -10.43 0.86 6.35
N ALA A 142 -11.03 -0.17 6.95
CA ALA A 142 -11.46 -1.36 6.22
C ALA A 142 -12.50 -1.03 5.14
N ALA A 143 -13.44 -0.13 5.42
CA ALA A 143 -14.43 0.34 4.46
C ALA A 143 -13.78 1.04 3.25
N LEU A 144 -12.84 1.95 3.52
CA LEU A 144 -12.04 2.62 2.48
C LEU A 144 -11.23 1.62 1.66
N GLY A 145 -10.67 0.59 2.30
CA GLY A 145 -9.97 -0.51 1.64
C GLY A 145 -10.86 -1.20 0.62
N GLY A 146 -12.08 -1.55 1.05
CA GLY A 146 -13.10 -2.12 0.17
C GLY A 146 -13.40 -1.21 -1.04
N LEU A 147 -13.52 0.10 -0.84
CA LEU A 147 -13.74 1.05 -1.94
C LEU A 147 -12.56 1.13 -2.92
N ILE A 148 -11.33 1.09 -2.43
CA ILE A 148 -10.11 1.03 -3.27
C ILE A 148 -10.16 -0.19 -4.21
N SER A 149 -10.84 -1.27 -3.79
CA SER A 149 -11.00 -2.46 -4.62
C SER A 149 -11.80 -2.24 -5.91
N ALA A 150 -12.52 -1.13 -6.06
CA ALA A 150 -13.20 -0.76 -7.29
C ALA A 150 -12.22 -0.51 -8.47
N GLY A 151 -10.95 -0.20 -8.16
CA GLY A 151 -9.87 0.03 -9.12
C GLY A 151 -9.51 -1.17 -10.01
N ALA A 152 -8.39 -1.09 -10.74
CA ALA A 152 -7.96 -2.16 -11.63
C ALA A 152 -7.51 -3.40 -10.83
N PRO A 153 -8.16 -4.57 -10.96
CA PRO A 153 -7.97 -5.70 -10.05
C PRO A 153 -6.55 -6.29 -10.08
N ARG A 154 -5.89 -6.31 -11.26
CA ARG A 154 -4.50 -6.76 -11.38
C ARG A 154 -3.50 -5.81 -10.73
N VAL A 155 -3.72 -4.50 -10.89
CA VAL A 155 -2.89 -3.45 -10.26
C VAL A 155 -3.03 -3.50 -8.76
N LEU A 156 -4.26 -3.68 -8.27
CA LEU A 156 -4.54 -3.86 -6.86
C LEU A 156 -3.91 -5.13 -6.29
N ALA A 157 -4.03 -6.28 -6.97
CA ALA A 157 -3.41 -7.52 -6.52
C ALA A 157 -1.88 -7.40 -6.39
N ALA A 158 -1.24 -6.74 -7.36
CA ALA A 158 0.19 -6.44 -7.30
C ALA A 158 0.53 -5.46 -6.17
N GLY A 159 -0.28 -4.42 -5.97
CA GLY A 159 -0.11 -3.47 -4.88
C GLY A 159 -0.29 -4.10 -3.49
N LEU A 160 -1.26 -5.00 -3.33
CA LEU A 160 -1.48 -5.76 -2.09
C LEU A 160 -0.31 -6.72 -1.81
N ALA A 161 0.23 -7.37 -2.85
CA ALA A 161 1.44 -8.17 -2.69
C ALA A 161 2.63 -7.33 -2.20
N GLY A 162 2.79 -6.12 -2.75
CA GLY A 162 3.77 -5.15 -2.26
C GLY A 162 3.51 -4.73 -0.80
N ALA A 163 2.26 -4.43 -0.44
CA ALA A 163 1.89 -4.05 0.92
C ALA A 163 2.17 -5.17 1.94
N LEU A 164 1.90 -6.44 1.60
CA LEU A 164 2.24 -7.57 2.46
C LEU A 164 3.75 -7.77 2.59
N ALA A 165 4.52 -7.50 1.53
CA ALA A 165 5.98 -7.52 1.60
C ALA A 165 6.51 -6.46 2.59
N VAL A 166 5.93 -5.25 2.55
CA VAL A 166 6.24 -4.18 3.50
C VAL A 166 5.85 -4.59 4.91
N ALA A 167 4.70 -5.22 5.11
CA ALA A 167 4.28 -5.72 6.41
C ALA A 167 5.29 -6.72 7.01
N VAL A 168 5.79 -7.64 6.19
CA VAL A 168 6.83 -8.60 6.60
C VAL A 168 8.15 -7.89 6.92
N LEU A 169 8.58 -6.94 6.09
CA LEU A 169 9.81 -6.19 6.33
C LEU A 169 9.72 -5.33 7.60
N GLN A 170 8.60 -4.63 7.82
CA GLN A 170 8.38 -3.87 9.05
C GLN A 170 8.39 -4.77 10.29
N PHE A 171 7.82 -5.98 10.19
CA PHE A 171 7.92 -6.96 11.26
C PHE A 171 9.38 -7.37 11.51
N LEU A 172 10.16 -7.65 10.46
CA LEU A 172 11.58 -7.97 10.59
C LEU A 172 12.38 -6.82 11.20
N PHE A 173 12.15 -5.58 10.78
CA PHE A 173 12.78 -4.39 11.37
C PHE A 173 12.37 -4.14 12.82
N SER A 174 11.21 -4.64 13.26
CA SER A 174 10.79 -4.54 14.66
C SER A 174 11.46 -5.56 15.59
N LEU A 175 12.15 -6.57 15.04
CA LEU A 175 12.83 -7.57 15.86
C LEU A 175 14.00 -6.93 16.62
N PRO A 176 14.16 -7.20 17.93
CA PRO A 176 15.26 -6.67 18.74
C PRO A 176 16.65 -6.90 18.14
N ALA A 177 16.84 -8.06 17.51
CA ALA A 177 18.08 -8.45 16.84
C ALA A 177 18.43 -7.56 15.63
N VAL A 178 17.43 -6.93 15.00
CA VAL A 178 17.63 -6.06 13.83
C VAL A 178 17.70 -4.59 14.25
N ILE A 179 16.81 -4.16 15.15
CA ILE A 179 16.73 -2.75 15.53
C ILE A 179 17.90 -2.30 16.41
N SER A 180 18.43 -3.17 17.28
CA SER A 180 19.48 -2.78 18.24
C SER A 180 20.81 -2.45 17.56
N PRO A 181 21.31 -3.25 16.60
CA PRO A 181 22.54 -2.92 15.86
C PRO A 181 22.38 -1.65 15.01
N VAL A 182 21.24 -1.48 14.35
CA VAL A 182 21.01 -0.33 13.48
C VAL A 182 20.91 0.97 14.29
N ARG A 183 20.28 0.93 15.48
CA ARG A 183 20.30 2.08 16.41
C ARG A 183 21.71 2.44 16.88
N GLY A 184 22.56 1.43 17.14
CA GLY A 184 23.96 1.65 17.51
C GLY A 184 24.81 2.25 16.39
N LEU A 185 24.44 2.06 15.12
CA LEU A 185 25.12 2.64 13.95
C LEU A 185 24.67 4.07 13.63
N LEU A 186 23.51 4.51 14.13
CA LEU A 186 22.93 5.83 13.85
C LEU A 186 23.17 6.84 14.99
N ASP A 187 24.11 6.58 15.89
CA ASP A 187 24.41 7.38 17.09
C ASP A 187 23.16 7.73 17.94
N GLY A 188 22.18 6.82 17.97
CA GLY A 188 20.93 7.00 18.70
C GLY A 188 21.04 6.88 20.22
N SER A 189 22.25 6.88 20.79
CA SER A 189 22.52 6.76 22.23
C SER A 189 22.79 8.09 22.94
N GLY A 190 22.66 9.22 22.23
CA GLY A 190 22.97 10.56 22.73
C GLY A 190 21.77 11.33 23.32
N THR A 191 21.85 12.65 23.26
CA THR A 191 20.84 13.62 23.72
C THR A 191 19.53 13.53 22.91
N GLY A 192 18.43 14.10 23.43
CA GLY A 192 17.10 14.06 22.78
C GLY A 192 17.06 14.42 21.27
N PRO A 193 17.81 15.43 20.79
CA PRO A 193 17.93 15.74 19.36
C PRO A 193 18.59 14.64 18.52
N GLU A 194 19.64 13.98 19.02
CA GLU A 194 20.37 12.91 18.33
C GLU A 194 19.49 11.67 18.16
N VAL A 195 18.69 11.36 19.19
CA VAL A 195 17.67 10.31 19.12
C VAL A 195 16.62 10.62 18.05
N ALA A 196 16.13 11.86 17.98
CA ALA A 196 15.12 12.27 17.00
C ALA A 196 15.64 12.17 15.55
N ASP A 197 16.89 12.57 15.30
CA ASP A 197 17.52 12.46 13.99
C ASP A 197 17.77 10.99 13.60
N ALA A 198 18.19 10.15 14.54
CA ALA A 198 18.32 8.71 14.31
C ALA A 198 16.98 8.06 13.92
N TYR A 199 15.87 8.43 14.56
CA TYR A 199 14.53 7.97 14.17
C TYR A 199 14.12 8.43 12.77
N ARG A 200 14.45 9.68 12.41
CA ARG A 200 14.17 10.21 11.07
C ARG A 200 14.97 9.45 10.00
N GLN A 201 16.27 9.23 10.22
CA GLN A 201 17.12 8.47 9.31
C GLN A 201 16.66 7.02 9.18
N MET A 202 16.31 6.39 10.30
CA MET A 202 15.75 5.04 10.32
C MET A 202 14.48 4.96 9.45
N ALA A 203 13.54 5.89 9.62
CA ALA A 203 12.30 5.92 8.83
C ALA A 203 12.55 6.08 7.32
N MET A 204 13.57 6.85 6.93
CA MET A 204 13.96 6.99 5.51
C MET A 204 14.57 5.69 4.96
N ILE A 205 15.44 5.03 5.73
CA ILE A 205 16.08 3.77 5.34
C ILE A 205 15.04 2.66 5.23
N THR A 206 14.21 2.47 6.26
CA THR A 206 13.17 1.43 6.28
C THR A 206 12.13 1.69 5.20
N GLY A 207 11.67 2.93 5.02
CA GLY A 207 10.74 3.32 3.97
C GLY A 207 11.33 3.10 2.57
N GLY A 208 12.60 3.46 2.36
CA GLY A 208 13.30 3.25 1.08
C GLY A 208 13.46 1.77 0.73
N LEU A 209 13.99 0.96 1.65
CA LEU A 209 14.19 -0.49 1.44
C LEU A 209 12.86 -1.22 1.24
N SER A 210 11.86 -0.90 2.06
CA SER A 210 10.53 -1.46 1.93
C SER A 210 9.88 -1.04 0.61
N GLY A 211 10.17 0.17 0.13
CA GLY A 211 9.66 0.69 -1.13
C GLY A 211 10.22 -0.06 -2.31
N VAL A 212 11.55 -0.26 -2.32
CA VAL A 212 12.21 -1.09 -3.33
C VAL A 212 11.62 -2.51 -3.36
N ALA A 213 11.48 -3.15 -2.20
CA ALA A 213 10.89 -4.49 -2.11
C ALA A 213 9.45 -4.53 -2.63
N ALA A 214 8.61 -3.56 -2.25
CA ALA A 214 7.24 -3.42 -2.73
C ALA A 214 7.18 -3.24 -4.25
N GLY A 215 8.04 -2.38 -4.81
CA GLY A 215 8.14 -2.13 -6.24
C GLY A 215 8.59 -3.35 -7.04
N VAL A 216 9.56 -4.11 -6.52
CA VAL A 216 10.01 -5.39 -7.11
C VAL A 216 8.86 -6.40 -7.13
N LEU A 217 8.19 -6.62 -6.00
CA LEU A 217 7.09 -7.58 -5.92
C LEU A 217 5.90 -7.18 -6.81
N ALA A 218 5.53 -5.91 -6.80
CA ALA A 218 4.50 -5.37 -7.68
C ALA A 218 4.83 -5.62 -9.14
N TYR A 219 6.08 -5.34 -9.57
CA TYR A 219 6.53 -5.62 -10.94
C TYR A 219 6.48 -7.12 -11.27
N LEU A 220 6.97 -8.00 -10.39
CA LEU A 220 6.96 -9.45 -10.62
C LEU A 220 5.52 -10.00 -10.76
N VAL A 221 4.60 -9.53 -9.92
CA VAL A 221 3.18 -9.92 -10.00
C VAL A 221 2.55 -9.38 -11.29
N LEU A 222 2.77 -8.11 -11.65
CA LEU A 222 2.24 -7.54 -12.89
C LEU A 222 2.80 -8.22 -14.14
N ARG A 223 4.08 -8.60 -14.13
CA ARG A 223 4.72 -9.37 -15.20
C ARG A 223 4.06 -10.73 -15.38
N ARG A 224 3.76 -11.43 -14.28
CA ARG A 224 3.00 -12.69 -14.31
C ARG A 224 1.57 -12.50 -14.80
N LEU A 225 0.92 -11.40 -14.42
CA LEU A 225 -0.44 -11.04 -14.82
C LEU A 225 -0.54 -10.32 -16.18
N ARG A 226 0.56 -10.24 -16.95
CA ARG A 226 0.64 -9.64 -18.30
C ARG A 226 0.04 -8.24 -18.42
N VAL A 227 0.26 -7.36 -17.44
CA VAL A 227 -0.17 -5.95 -17.49
C VAL A 227 0.89 -5.11 -18.20
N VAL A 228 0.49 -4.25 -19.14
CA VAL A 228 1.46 -3.60 -20.07
C VAL A 228 1.48 -2.05 -20.03
N GLY A 229 0.73 -1.42 -19.12
CA GLY A 229 0.69 0.04 -19.00
C GLY A 229 1.73 0.60 -18.03
N LEU A 230 2.34 1.74 -18.37
CA LEU A 230 3.24 2.50 -17.48
C LEU A 230 2.51 2.94 -16.19
N GLY A 231 1.30 3.47 -16.32
CA GLY A 231 0.49 3.89 -15.17
C GLY A 231 0.15 2.75 -14.19
N GLY A 232 -0.07 1.53 -14.70
CA GLY A 232 -0.35 0.37 -13.86
C GLY A 232 0.84 -0.06 -13.00
N HIS A 233 2.06 0.05 -13.53
CA HIS A 233 3.28 -0.25 -12.80
C HIS A 233 3.59 0.79 -11.72
N ILE A 234 3.40 2.09 -12.05
CA ILE A 234 3.56 3.17 -11.08
C ILE A 234 2.54 3.01 -9.94
N ALA A 235 1.26 2.80 -10.29
CA ALA A 235 0.20 2.63 -9.30
C ALA A 235 0.41 1.41 -8.41
N ALA A 236 0.79 0.25 -8.98
CA ALA A 236 1.06 -0.95 -8.19
C ALA A 236 2.32 -0.80 -7.31
N GLY A 237 3.40 -0.23 -7.85
CA GLY A 237 4.65 -0.02 -7.11
C GLY A 237 4.49 0.95 -5.94
N GLY A 238 3.71 2.02 -6.12
CA GLY A 238 3.42 2.99 -5.06
C GLY A 238 2.29 2.58 -4.10
N ALA A 239 1.55 1.50 -4.38
CA ALA A 239 0.33 1.17 -3.64
C ALA A 239 0.55 0.97 -2.13
N ALA A 240 1.65 0.32 -1.73
CA ALA A 240 1.98 0.12 -0.32
C ALA A 240 2.17 1.46 0.42
N GLY A 241 2.89 2.41 -0.20
CA GLY A 241 3.03 3.78 0.29
C GLY A 241 1.69 4.52 0.34
N ALA A 242 0.87 4.37 -0.70
CA ALA A 242 -0.46 4.98 -0.73
C ALA A 242 -1.36 4.46 0.41
N PHE A 243 -1.33 3.16 0.71
CA PHE A 243 -2.05 2.59 1.85
C PHE A 243 -1.57 3.17 3.18
N LEU A 244 -0.25 3.33 3.38
CA LEU A 244 0.27 3.98 4.58
C LEU A 244 -0.19 5.45 4.68
N LEU A 245 -0.12 6.21 3.59
CA LEU A 245 -0.55 7.61 3.57
C LEU A 245 -2.06 7.76 3.87
N ILE A 246 -2.89 6.90 3.30
CA ILE A 246 -4.34 6.87 3.60
C ILE A 246 -4.57 6.51 5.07
N SER A 247 -3.84 5.52 5.59
CA SER A 247 -3.95 5.14 7.00
C SER A 247 -3.51 6.25 7.95
N GLU A 248 -2.53 7.06 7.56
CA GLU A 248 -2.08 8.23 8.31
C GLU A 248 -3.15 9.33 8.31
N VAL A 249 -3.83 9.56 7.19
CA VAL A 249 -4.98 10.50 7.14
C VAL A 249 -6.09 10.04 8.10
N VAL A 250 -6.46 8.76 8.06
CA VAL A 250 -7.47 8.19 8.99
C VAL A 250 -7.01 8.30 10.44
N SER A 251 -5.72 8.07 10.69
CA SER A 251 -5.11 8.19 12.03
C SER A 251 -5.17 9.62 12.54
N ARG A 252 -4.86 10.62 11.71
CA ARG A 252 -4.94 12.05 12.07
C ARG A 252 -6.34 12.51 12.45
N ILE A 253 -7.38 11.84 11.97
CA ILE A 253 -8.76 12.11 12.35
C ILE A 253 -9.12 11.35 13.64
N THR A 254 -8.70 10.09 13.73
CA THR A 254 -9.12 9.18 14.81
C THR A 254 -8.39 9.45 16.13
N LEU A 255 -7.08 9.69 16.07
CA LEU A 255 -6.22 9.83 17.26
C LEU A 255 -6.60 11.03 18.14
N PRO A 256 -6.86 12.25 17.61
CA PRO A 256 -7.26 13.38 18.44
C PRO A 256 -8.57 13.14 19.19
N ILE A 257 -9.56 12.52 18.53
CA ILE A 257 -10.85 12.18 19.15
C ILE A 257 -10.65 11.18 20.29
N LEU A 258 -9.75 10.22 20.12
CA LEU A 258 -9.43 9.23 21.14
C LEU A 258 -8.70 9.87 22.33
N ILE A 259 -7.75 10.78 22.07
CA ILE A 259 -7.01 11.50 23.12
C ILE A 259 -7.94 12.39 23.96
N ASP A 260 -8.83 13.13 23.31
CA ASP A 260 -9.79 14.01 23.97
C ASP A 260 -10.71 13.24 24.93
N ARG A 261 -11.17 12.05 24.53
CA ARG A 261 -12.02 11.19 25.36
C ARG A 261 -11.38 10.65 26.63
N VAL A 262 -10.06 10.70 26.75
CA VAL A 262 -9.31 10.15 27.89
C VAL A 262 -8.72 11.28 28.75
N GLY A 263 -9.14 12.53 28.53
CA GLY A 263 -8.70 13.67 29.33
C GLY A 263 -7.39 14.31 28.86
N GLY A 264 -7.00 14.08 27.60
CA GLY A 264 -5.85 14.72 26.98
C GLY A 264 -4.50 14.08 27.34
N LEU A 265 -3.44 14.74 26.87
CA LEU A 265 -2.06 14.29 27.00
C LEU A 265 -1.19 15.35 27.67
N ALA A 266 -0.10 14.91 28.29
CA ALA A 266 0.92 15.84 28.75
C ALA A 266 1.57 16.56 27.55
N PRO A 267 2.05 17.81 27.71
CA PRO A 267 2.67 18.56 26.61
C PRO A 267 3.84 17.82 25.93
N GLY A 268 4.62 17.05 26.68
CA GLY A 268 5.70 16.22 26.16
C GLY A 268 5.23 15.11 25.21
N ASP A 269 4.10 14.47 25.52
CA ASP A 269 3.54 13.39 24.70
C ASP A 269 2.99 13.92 23.37
N VAL A 270 2.44 15.14 23.37
CA VAL A 270 1.96 15.81 22.15
C VAL A 270 3.11 16.03 21.16
N LEU A 271 4.28 16.45 21.64
CA LEU A 271 5.46 16.64 20.80
C LEU A 271 5.93 15.31 20.20
N VAL A 272 6.01 14.26 21.01
CA VAL A 272 6.41 12.91 20.56
C VAL A 272 5.44 12.39 19.49
N LEU A 273 4.13 12.58 19.67
CA LEU A 273 3.12 12.19 18.69
C LEU A 273 3.26 12.95 17.37
N GLN A 274 3.52 14.25 17.42
CA GLN A 274 3.74 15.05 16.20
C GLN A 274 4.99 14.62 15.46
N MET A 275 6.09 14.37 16.18
CA MET A 275 7.33 13.85 15.60
C MET A 275 7.09 12.49 14.94
N LEU A 276 6.38 11.57 15.61
CA LEU A 276 6.10 10.24 15.09
C LEU A 276 5.12 10.27 13.90
N ALA A 277 4.11 11.15 13.91
CA ALA A 277 3.22 11.38 12.78
C ALA A 277 3.98 11.92 11.56
N THR A 278 4.96 12.80 11.78
CA THR A 278 5.82 13.34 10.72
C THR A 278 6.74 12.25 10.16
N ALA A 279 7.34 11.44 11.04
CA ALA A 279 8.17 10.31 10.63
C ALA A 279 7.38 9.29 9.79
N ARG A 280 6.15 8.93 10.21
CA ARG A 280 5.26 8.03 9.48
C ARG A 280 4.84 8.58 8.12
N LEU A 281 4.54 9.88 8.04
CA LEU A 281 4.24 10.53 6.78
C LEU A 281 5.43 10.46 5.81
N ASN A 282 6.63 10.75 6.30
CA ASN A 282 7.86 10.67 5.51
C ASN A 282 8.17 9.23 5.07
N GLU A 283 7.98 8.25 5.95
CA GLU A 283 8.10 6.83 5.61
C GLU A 283 7.12 6.45 4.50
N GLY A 284 5.85 6.84 4.62
CA GLY A 284 4.82 6.58 3.61
C GLY A 284 5.12 7.21 2.25
N LEU A 285 5.62 8.45 2.23
CA LEU A 285 6.06 9.14 1.01
C LEU A 285 7.28 8.45 0.39
N MET A 286 8.29 8.14 1.20
CA MET A 286 9.49 7.45 0.73
C MET A 286 9.15 6.08 0.15
N LEU A 287 8.30 5.32 0.85
CA LEU A 287 7.78 4.02 0.40
C LEU A 287 7.03 4.14 -0.94
N PHE A 288 6.16 5.15 -1.07
CA PHE A 288 5.41 5.41 -2.29
C PHE A 288 6.34 5.69 -3.48
N PHE A 289 7.27 6.64 -3.32
CA PHE A 289 8.15 7.06 -4.41
C PHE A 289 9.18 5.97 -4.75
N ALA A 290 9.84 5.38 -3.75
CA ALA A 290 10.81 4.31 -3.98
C ALA A 290 10.16 3.10 -4.68
N GLY A 291 8.94 2.71 -4.27
CA GLY A 291 8.21 1.61 -4.91
C GLY A 291 7.77 1.92 -6.33
N ALA A 292 7.23 3.12 -6.58
CA ALA A 292 6.84 3.56 -7.91
C ALA A 292 8.04 3.65 -8.88
N VAL A 293 9.14 4.27 -8.44
CA VAL A 293 10.38 4.40 -9.21
C VAL A 293 11.00 3.03 -9.49
N THR A 294 11.05 2.15 -8.50
CA THR A 294 11.59 0.79 -8.68
C THR A 294 10.79 0.00 -9.72
N ALA A 295 9.46 0.02 -9.65
CA ALA A 295 8.61 -0.64 -10.64
C ALA A 295 8.81 -0.05 -12.05
N LEU A 296 8.99 1.27 -12.16
CA LEU A 296 9.26 1.96 -13.43
C LEU A 296 10.62 1.57 -14.02
N ILE A 297 11.68 1.51 -13.19
CA ILE A 297 13.02 1.08 -13.62
C ILE A 297 12.96 -0.35 -14.14
N LEU A 298 12.32 -1.27 -13.41
CA LEU A 298 12.20 -2.67 -13.83
C LEU A 298 11.39 -2.82 -15.12
N LEU A 299 10.30 -2.05 -15.27
CA LEU A 299 9.55 -1.98 -16.52
C LEU A 299 10.43 -1.50 -17.68
N GLY A 300 11.19 -0.42 -17.48
CA GLY A 300 12.11 0.12 -18.48
C GLY A 300 13.17 -0.89 -18.92
N ARG A 301 13.75 -1.62 -17.97
CA ARG A 301 14.72 -2.69 -18.23
C ARG A 301 14.14 -3.91 -18.94
N SER A 302 12.84 -4.13 -18.85
CA SER A 302 12.16 -5.27 -19.46
C SER A 302 11.75 -5.07 -20.93
N LYS A 303 11.81 -3.84 -21.43
CA LYS A 303 11.47 -3.53 -22.82
C LYS A 303 12.65 -3.84 -23.76
N PRO A 304 12.40 -4.44 -24.94
CA PRO A 304 13.46 -4.65 -25.93
C PRO A 304 14.06 -3.32 -26.35
N LYS A 305 15.40 -3.28 -26.52
CA LYS A 305 16.09 -2.09 -27.04
C LYS A 305 15.52 -1.78 -28.42
N ARG A 306 14.90 -0.62 -28.57
CA ARG A 306 14.42 -0.13 -29.87
C ARG A 306 15.65 -0.06 -30.78
N GLN A 307 15.73 -0.93 -31.78
CA GLN A 307 16.74 -0.81 -32.82
C GLN A 307 16.45 0.52 -33.51
N LEU A 308 17.32 1.50 -33.26
CA LEU A 308 17.31 2.73 -34.03
C LEU A 308 17.64 2.30 -35.45
N THR A 309 16.69 2.45 -36.37
CA THR A 309 16.94 2.31 -37.79
C THR A 309 18.14 3.20 -38.08
N THR A 310 19.27 2.59 -38.41
CA THR A 310 20.47 3.29 -38.87
C THR A 310 20.02 4.25 -39.93
N PHE A 311 20.19 5.55 -39.66
CA PHE A 311 19.94 6.59 -40.63
C PHE A 311 20.90 6.33 -41.79
N THR A 312 20.43 5.68 -42.85
CA THR A 312 21.20 5.56 -44.08
C THR A 312 21.31 6.97 -44.63
N PRO A 313 22.52 7.57 -44.68
CA PRO A 313 22.67 8.87 -45.28
C PRO A 313 22.12 8.78 -46.71
N ARG A 314 21.23 9.70 -47.10
CA ARG A 314 20.87 9.83 -48.51
C ARG A 314 22.17 10.12 -49.27
N THR A 315 22.62 9.17 -50.08
CA THR A 315 23.62 9.45 -51.11
C THR A 315 23.06 10.58 -51.97
N PRO A 316 23.78 11.70 -52.13
CA PRO A 316 23.39 12.73 -53.07
C PRO A 316 23.22 12.10 -54.46
N PRO A 317 22.22 12.52 -55.25
CA PRO A 317 22.07 12.03 -56.61
C PRO A 317 23.37 12.31 -57.35
N GLU A 318 24.00 11.23 -57.81
CA GLU A 318 25.14 11.25 -58.71
C GLU A 318 24.75 12.12 -59.91
N GLN A 319 25.40 13.28 -60.02
CA GLN A 319 25.17 14.20 -61.13
C GLN A 319 25.54 13.44 -62.40
N ALA A 320 24.52 13.09 -63.19
CA ALA A 320 24.70 12.49 -64.49
C ALA A 320 25.66 13.36 -65.32
N LYS A 321 26.78 12.77 -65.70
CA LYS A 321 27.74 13.37 -66.63
C LYS A 321 27.01 13.57 -67.97
N PRO A 322 26.94 14.79 -68.53
CA PRO A 322 26.46 14.97 -69.88
C PRO A 322 27.51 14.45 -70.87
N ASP A 323 27.06 13.67 -71.85
CA ASP A 323 27.80 13.26 -73.04
C ASP A 323 28.11 14.46 -73.96
#